data_AF-A0AA42YMG2-F1
#
_entry.id   AF-A0AA42YMG2-F1
#
_cell.length_a   1.000
_cell.length_b   1.000
_cell.length_c   1.000
_cell.angle_alpha   90.00
_cell.angle_beta   90.00
_cell.angle_gamma   90.00
#
_symmetry.space_group_name_H-M   'P 1'
#
loop_
_entity.id
_entity.type
_entity.pdbx_description
1 polymer ?
#
loop_
_entity_poly.entity_id
_entity_poly.type
_entity_poly.pdbx_seq_one_letter_code
_entity_poly.pdbx_strand_id
1 'polypeptide(L)'
;MIKAMTTIPDATIAPNDIRQAKLEKACSEFESVFITYMLKSMRTAVSEDGLLGNNNESKIIQSMFDENLAIGMAKGNGMGLGKMLFESLKD
;
A
#
# COMPACT_ATOMS: atom_id res chain seq x y z
N MET A 1 34.82 37.59 -13.57
CA MET A 1 33.99 36.77 -14.50
C MET A 1 34.36 35.31 -14.24
N ILE A 2 33.56 34.37 -13.76
CA ILE A 2 32.11 34.23 -13.51
C ILE A 2 31.94 33.14 -12.41
N LYS A 3 31.20 33.45 -11.32
CA LYS A 3 30.21 32.63 -10.53
C LYS A 3 30.61 31.19 -10.09
N ALA A 4 30.82 30.86 -8.81
CA ALA A 4 29.92 30.73 -7.64
C ALA A 4 28.82 29.63 -7.75
N MET A 5 28.76 28.78 -6.70
CA MET A 5 27.59 28.01 -6.20
C MET A 5 27.01 26.91 -7.12
N THR A 6 26.60 25.74 -6.66
CA THR A 6 25.91 25.43 -5.39
C THR A 6 26.08 23.95 -5.07
N THR A 7 26.56 23.70 -3.85
CA THR A 7 26.21 22.58 -2.95
C THR A 7 25.19 21.56 -3.46
N ILE A 8 25.59 20.28 -3.42
CA ILE A 8 24.66 19.17 -3.20
C ILE A 8 23.81 19.56 -1.98
N PRO A 9 22.47 19.64 -2.08
CA PRO A 9 21.66 20.00 -0.92
C PRO A 9 21.85 18.92 0.13
N ASP A 10 22.47 19.32 1.24
CA ASP A 10 22.43 18.65 2.53
C ASP A 10 20.98 18.65 2.99
N ALA A 11 20.21 17.68 2.51
CA ALA A 11 18.90 17.39 3.06
C ALA A 11 19.10 16.68 4.39
N THR A 12 19.41 17.46 5.43
CA THR A 12 19.10 17.08 6.80
C THR A 12 17.57 16.97 6.91
N ILE A 13 17.03 15.80 6.53
CA ILE A 13 15.60 15.50 6.65
C ILE A 13 15.26 15.67 8.14
N ALA A 14 14.44 16.67 8.46
CA ALA A 14 14.11 16.95 9.85
C ALA A 14 13.51 15.68 10.48
N PRO A 15 13.77 15.38 11.76
CA PRO A 15 13.25 14.17 12.42
C PRO A 15 11.73 14.01 12.28
N ASN A 16 11.01 15.12 12.09
CA ASN A 16 9.57 15.13 11.90
C ASN A 16 9.12 14.64 10.52
N ASP A 17 9.92 14.86 9.48
CA ASP A 17 9.61 14.44 8.10
C ASP A 17 9.84 12.94 7.94
N ILE A 18 10.87 12.37 8.59
CA ILE A 18 11.10 10.93 8.63
C ILE A 18 9.95 10.21 9.36
N ARG A 19 9.42 10.81 10.44
CA ARG A 19 8.26 10.25 11.16
C ARG A 19 7.00 10.27 10.30
N GLN A 20 6.71 11.38 9.63
CA GLN A 20 5.56 11.49 8.73
C GLN A 20 5.66 10.50 7.55
N ALA A 21 6.82 10.38 6.91
CA ALA A 21 7.03 9.42 5.83
C ALA A 21 6.85 7.95 6.28
N LYS A 22 7.27 7.61 7.51
CA LYS A 22 7.03 6.28 8.09
C LYS A 22 5.56 6.04 8.40
N LEU A 23 4.86 7.06 8.91
CA LEU A 23 3.43 6.98 9.19
C LEU A 23 2.62 6.81 7.91
N GLU A 24 2.92 7.59 6.86
CA GLU A 24 2.31 7.48 5.55
C GLU A 24 2.51 6.08 4.95
N LYS A 25 3.75 5.56 5.00
CA LYS A 25 4.07 4.19 4.57
C LYS A 25 3.26 3.15 5.33
N ALA A 26 3.18 3.25 6.65
CA ALA A 26 2.40 2.33 7.48
C ALA A 26 0.90 2.38 7.16
N CYS A 27 0.36 3.57 6.87
CA CYS A 27 -1.04 3.74 6.49
C CYS A 27 -1.33 3.15 5.10
N SER A 28 -0.42 3.31 4.12
CA SER A 28 -0.52 2.65 2.81
C SER A 28 -0.43 1.12 2.93
N GLU A 29 0.48 0.60 3.77
CA GLU A 29 0.58 -0.83 4.05
C GLU A 29 -0.72 -1.37 4.69
N PHE A 30 -1.32 -0.63 5.63
CA PHE A 30 -2.62 -0.99 6.20
C PHE A 30 -3.72 -1.05 5.14
N GLU A 31 -3.79 -0.05 4.25
CA GLU A 31 -4.75 -0.06 3.15
C GLU A 31 -4.56 -1.27 2.23
N SER A 32 -3.32 -1.73 1.99
CA SER A 32 -3.08 -2.95 1.22
C SER A 32 -3.64 -4.21 1.89
N VAL A 33 -3.53 -4.32 3.21
CA VAL A 33 -4.14 -5.43 3.97
C VAL A 33 -5.67 -5.38 3.87
N PHE A 34 -6.24 -4.19 3.99
CA PHE A 34 -7.68 -3.99 3.84
C PHE A 34 -8.17 -4.38 2.45
N ILE A 35 -7.50 -3.93 1.39
CA ILE A 35 -7.82 -4.30 0.00
C ILE A 35 -7.74 -5.82 -0.18
N THR A 36 -6.70 -6.46 0.35
CA THR A 36 -6.53 -7.92 0.28
C THR A 36 -7.72 -8.65 0.92
N TYR A 37 -8.15 -8.20 2.11
CA TYR A 37 -9.34 -8.75 2.75
C TYR A 37 -10.60 -8.53 1.92
N MET A 38 -10.76 -7.34 1.33
CA MET A 38 -11.91 -7.01 0.49
C MET A 38 -11.98 -7.90 -0.76
N LEU A 39 -10.85 -8.12 -1.45
CA LEU A 39 -10.74 -9.02 -2.60
C LEU A 39 -11.10 -10.46 -2.22
N LYS A 40 -10.59 -10.92 -1.06
CA LYS A 40 -10.93 -12.23 -0.52
C LYS A 40 -12.42 -12.37 -0.22
N SER A 41 -13.03 -11.37 0.43
CA SER A 41 -14.47 -11.37 0.74
C SER A 41 -15.34 -11.35 -0.52
N MET A 42 -14.99 -10.54 -1.52
CA MET A 42 -15.68 -10.53 -2.82
C MET A 42 -15.61 -11.90 -3.50
N ARG A 43 -14.46 -12.58 -3.43
CA ARG A 43 -14.28 -13.92 -3.99
C ARG A 43 -15.13 -14.97 -3.27
N THR A 44 -15.22 -14.93 -1.95
CA THR A 44 -16.08 -15.84 -1.18
C THR A 44 -17.58 -15.63 -1.46
N ALA A 45 -17.97 -14.45 -1.93
CA ALA A 45 -19.36 -14.16 -2.30
C ALA A 45 -19.73 -14.69 -3.70
N VAL A 46 -18.74 -14.98 -4.56
CA VAL A 46 -18.94 -15.63 -5.86
C VAL A 46 -18.81 -17.14 -5.66
N SER A 47 -19.77 -17.91 -6.18
CA SER A 47 -19.79 -19.38 -6.04
C SER A 47 -18.44 -20.02 -6.41
N GLU A 48 -17.97 -20.97 -5.58
CA GLU A 48 -16.64 -21.59 -5.73
C GLU A 48 -16.49 -22.53 -6.95
N ASP A 49 -17.49 -22.62 -7.82
CA ASP A 49 -17.46 -23.36 -9.10
C ASP A 49 -16.61 -22.66 -10.20
N GLY A 50 -15.61 -21.89 -9.78
CA GLY A 50 -14.72 -21.15 -10.67
C GLY A 50 -13.67 -22.01 -11.37
N LEU A 51 -13.19 -21.51 -12.52
CA LEU A 51 -12.20 -22.13 -13.42
C LEU A 51 -10.91 -22.65 -12.75
N LEU A 52 -10.51 -22.09 -11.61
CA LEU A 52 -9.25 -22.42 -10.93
C LEU A 52 -9.34 -23.63 -9.97
N GLY A 53 -10.53 -24.19 -9.80
CA GLY A 53 -10.77 -25.33 -8.91
C GLY A 53 -10.56 -25.00 -7.44
N ASN A 54 -11.22 -25.77 -6.56
CA ASN A 54 -11.15 -25.59 -5.12
C ASN A 54 -10.02 -26.41 -4.49
N ASN A 55 -8.76 -26.20 -4.94
CA ASN A 55 -7.60 -26.89 -4.38
C ASN A 55 -6.69 -25.91 -3.59
N ASN A 56 -5.86 -26.47 -2.70
CA ASN A 56 -5.03 -25.67 -1.79
C ASN A 56 -3.94 -24.87 -2.52
N GLU A 57 -3.41 -25.41 -3.62
CA GLU A 57 -2.36 -24.79 -4.42
C GLU A 57 -2.88 -23.52 -5.12
N SER A 58 -4.05 -23.61 -5.76
CA SER A 58 -4.77 -22.49 -6.37
C SER A 58 -5.05 -21.40 -5.34
N LYS A 59 -5.50 -21.77 -4.12
CA LYS A 59 -5.73 -20.79 -3.04
C LYS A 59 -4.48 -20.04 -2.61
N ILE A 60 -3.33 -20.73 -2.55
CA ILE A 60 -2.05 -20.10 -2.20
C ILE A 60 -1.64 -19.11 -3.30
N ILE A 61 -1.63 -19.53 -4.56
CA ILE A 61 -1.27 -18.68 -5.71
C ILE A 61 -2.19 -17.45 -5.76
N GLN A 62 -3.49 -17.66 -5.57
CA GLN A 62 -4.49 -16.61 -5.60
C GLN A 62 -4.33 -15.63 -4.43
N SER A 63 -4.00 -16.12 -3.23
CA SER A 63 -3.72 -15.26 -2.08
C SER A 63 -2.48 -14.38 -2.32
N MET A 64 -1.41 -14.95 -2.89
CA MET A 64 -0.21 -14.18 -3.25
C MET A 64 -0.48 -13.15 -4.35
N PHE A 65 -1.33 -13.51 -5.32
CA PHE A 65 -1.77 -12.59 -6.37
C PHE A 65 -2.57 -11.42 -5.79
N ASP A 66 -3.55 -11.71 -4.93
CA ASP A 66 -4.40 -10.71 -4.29
C ASP A 66 -3.56 -9.75 -3.41
N GLU A 67 -2.56 -10.26 -2.69
CA GLU A 67 -1.64 -9.44 -1.89
C GLU A 67 -0.80 -8.49 -2.75
N ASN A 68 -0.17 -8.99 -3.83
CA ASN A 68 0.63 -8.15 -4.72
C ASN A 68 -0.22 -7.10 -5.45
N LEU A 69 -1.43 -7.49 -5.88
CA LEU A 69 -2.39 -6.58 -6.46
C LEU A 69 -2.77 -5.48 -5.47
N ALA A 70 -3.08 -5.85 -4.22
CA ALA A 70 -3.44 -4.91 -3.17
C ALA A 70 -2.30 -3.93 -2.82
N ILE A 71 -1.05 -4.40 -2.78
CA ILE A 71 0.12 -3.53 -2.61
C ILE A 71 0.21 -2.51 -3.76
N GLY A 72 0.01 -2.96 -5.01
CA GLY A 72 0.01 -2.09 -6.17
C GLY A 72 -1.09 -1.03 -6.13
N MET A 73 -2.30 -1.44 -5.72
CA MET A 73 -3.44 -0.54 -5.55
C MET A 73 -3.21 0.49 -4.45
N ALA A 74 -2.71 0.06 -3.29
CA ALA A 74 -2.47 0.92 -2.13
C ALA A 74 -1.29 1.91 -2.32
N LYS A 75 -0.30 1.57 -3.14
CA LYS A 75 0.79 2.49 -3.52
C LYS A 75 0.36 3.55 -4.54
N GLY A 76 -0.69 3.26 -5.32
CA GLY A 76 -1.32 4.21 -6.23
C GLY A 76 -2.30 5.13 -5.49
N ASN A 77 -3.40 5.48 -6.16
CA ASN A 77 -4.47 6.26 -5.53
C ASN A 77 -5.45 5.43 -4.69
N GLY A 78 -5.23 4.11 -4.58
CA GLY A 78 -5.98 3.20 -3.70
C GLY A 78 -7.49 3.42 -3.68
N MET A 79 -8.06 3.27 -2.49
CA MET A 79 -9.41 3.71 -2.12
C MET A 79 -9.38 4.98 -1.27
N GLY A 80 -8.19 5.51 -0.94
CA GLY A 80 -7.99 6.70 -0.13
C GLY A 80 -8.03 6.44 1.38
N LEU A 81 -8.13 5.18 1.81
CA LEU A 81 -8.24 4.83 3.22
C LEU A 81 -6.94 5.10 3.97
N GLY A 82 -5.78 4.78 3.39
CA GLY A 82 -4.48 5.08 3.98
C GLY A 82 -4.27 6.58 4.15
N LYS A 83 -4.74 7.39 3.20
CA LYS A 83 -4.69 8.84 3.30
C LYS A 83 -5.56 9.38 4.43
N MET A 84 -6.81 8.91 4.54
CA MET A 84 -7.69 9.31 5.65
C MET A 84 -7.11 8.94 7.01
N LEU A 85 -6.51 7.76 7.12
CA LEU A 85 -5.86 7.29 8.34
C LEU A 85 -4.62 8.14 8.68
N PHE A 86 -3.81 8.47 7.68
CA PHE A 86 -2.66 9.35 7.85
C PHE A 86 -3.07 10.74 8.36
N GLU A 87 -4.09 11.35 7.75
CA GLU A 87 -4.62 12.65 8.19
C GLU A 87 -5.12 12.59 9.64
N SER A 88 -5.79 11.50 10.03
CA SER A 88 -6.31 11.31 11.40
C SER A 88 -5.22 11.08 12.46
N LEU A 89 -4.02 10.67 12.05
CA LEU A 89 -2.91 10.30 12.95
C LEU A 89 -1.75 11.30 12.93
N LYS A 90 -1.72 12.20 11.95
CA LYS A 90 -0.65 13.20 11.75
C LYS A 90 -0.78 14.39 12.72
N ASP A 91 -1.95 14.58 13.33
CA ASP A 91 -2.26 15.61 14.32
C ASP A 91 -1.58 15.39 15.68
#